data_AF-A0A1C5QL54-F1
#
_entry.id   AF-A0A1C5QL54-F1
#
_cell.length_a   1.000
_cell.length_b   1.000
_cell.length_c   1.000
_cell.angle_alpha   90.00
_cell.angle_beta   90.00
_cell.angle_gamma   90.00
#
_symmetry.space_group_name_H-M   'P 1'
#
loop_
_entity.id
_entity.type
_entity.pdbx_description
1 polymer ?
#
loop_
_entity_poly.entity_id
_entity_poly.type
_entity_poly.pdbx_seq_one_letter_code
_entity_poly.pdbx_strand_id
1 'polypeptide(L)'
;MVSMIPFGLLAGVVGGREVRITEIDESGFCFRTIEENISDSEALKVCFYDIKNGRYRELEIPEYDIQRFDMVDAELSGFYVKYKVTVKQKAYAEAVQRLLYQYNHYIHLKLEEDDSALAKSLTGYPGELDEVKRGSLEEQVGIWRRELTPDGLESAYNGKRIDLTDNCSQYGTGFKPGYKCQVPLESGVTELALEIDRPELYQEYLNSSLTEFSKKYAGKCIGICGSIILEHRVPDHLYIGNQFCHLLFPERKLLFEIIEKAAAEQVEITLVFSYIREYMLDYITELLDEINRWCEEKRQSVEIVVNDWGMASLVKKSRRNLIPSLGILLNKRRKDPRIPFKKGEQKWFERNSLNAGFYRDFLEREYGIQRFEWESCGYEQQIPPGKNSLHIPFYQTNTSQYCPLGAVCETGERGRQKLAKKCPGYCTEYALLYPEHLHMIGRYNSLFGIDMRILKEEEILKNYIQNGVDRVVIRAW
;
A
#
# COMPACT_ATOMS: atom_id res chain seq x y z
N MET A 1 -30.56 28.69 5.79
CA MET A 1 -29.77 27.52 5.33
C MET A 1 -28.28 27.80 5.35
N VAL A 2 -27.51 26.89 5.96
CA VAL A 2 -26.05 26.81 5.89
C VAL A 2 -25.67 26.17 4.56
N SER A 3 -24.73 26.76 3.83
CA SER A 3 -24.19 26.23 2.58
C SER A 3 -22.82 25.59 2.79
N MET A 4 -22.31 24.88 1.78
CA MET A 4 -20.93 24.37 1.74
C MET A 4 -20.56 23.38 2.86
N ILE A 5 -21.52 22.62 3.36
CA ILE A 5 -21.21 21.50 4.27
C ILE A 5 -20.36 20.48 3.51
N PRO A 6 -19.24 19.99 4.10
CA PRO A 6 -18.43 18.94 3.49
C PRO A 6 -19.28 17.72 3.11
N PHE A 7 -19.14 17.27 1.87
CA PHE A 7 -19.95 16.17 1.32
C PHE A 7 -19.82 14.86 2.12
N GLY A 8 -18.71 14.65 2.83
CA GLY A 8 -18.52 13.48 3.69
C GLY A 8 -19.28 13.52 5.03
N LEU A 9 -20.03 14.60 5.31
CA LEU A 9 -20.83 14.71 6.54
C LEU A 9 -22.33 14.52 6.31
N LEU A 10 -22.76 14.60 5.05
CA LEU A 10 -24.17 14.65 4.69
C LEU A 10 -24.36 14.16 3.25
N ALA A 11 -25.25 13.18 3.08
CA ALA A 11 -25.71 12.72 1.77
C ALA A 11 -27.24 12.67 1.72
N GLY A 12 -27.84 13.00 0.57
CA GLY A 12 -29.26 12.81 0.32
C GLY A 12 -29.49 11.63 -0.60
N VAL A 13 -30.60 10.92 -0.44
CA VAL A 13 -31.04 9.86 -1.37
C VAL A 13 -32.49 10.11 -1.73
N VAL A 14 -32.77 10.21 -3.03
CA VAL A 14 -34.10 10.47 -3.61
C VAL A 14 -34.37 9.37 -4.63
N GLY A 15 -35.46 8.61 -4.48
CA GLY A 15 -35.80 7.54 -5.43
C GLY A 15 -34.72 6.45 -5.55
N GLY A 16 -33.91 6.26 -4.50
CA GLY A 16 -32.78 5.33 -4.49
C GLY A 16 -31.48 5.86 -5.14
N ARG A 17 -31.44 7.11 -5.59
CA ARG A 17 -30.26 7.76 -6.17
C ARG A 17 -29.65 8.76 -5.19
N GLU A 18 -28.33 8.76 -5.06
CA GLU A 18 -27.64 9.75 -4.23
C GLU A 18 -27.71 11.14 -4.89
N VAL A 19 -28.11 12.14 -4.11
CA VAL A 19 -28.16 13.55 -4.52
C VAL A 19 -27.25 14.39 -3.64
N ARG A 20 -26.65 15.41 -4.25
CA ARG A 20 -25.79 16.35 -3.53
C ARG A 20 -26.61 17.44 -2.87
N ILE A 21 -26.69 17.41 -1.55
CA ILE A 21 -27.25 18.50 -0.75
C ILE A 21 -26.30 19.70 -0.81
N THR A 22 -26.83 20.88 -1.11
CA THR A 22 -26.06 22.12 -1.27
C THR A 22 -26.24 23.08 -0.10
N GLU A 23 -27.42 23.04 0.51
CA GLU A 23 -27.85 23.95 1.57
C GLU A 23 -28.75 23.19 2.55
N ILE A 24 -28.66 23.47 3.84
CA ILE A 24 -29.48 22.81 4.86
C ILE A 24 -29.75 23.73 6.06
N ASP A 25 -30.95 23.64 6.63
CA ASP A 25 -31.27 24.09 7.97
C ASP A 25 -32.36 23.20 8.59
N GLU A 26 -32.82 23.56 9.78
CA GLU A 26 -33.82 22.81 10.54
C GLU A 26 -35.18 22.70 9.85
N SER A 27 -35.47 23.59 8.88
CA SER A 27 -36.73 23.62 8.14
C SER A 27 -36.69 22.82 6.84
N GLY A 28 -35.49 22.46 6.36
CA GLY A 28 -35.35 21.75 5.10
C GLY A 28 -33.97 21.90 4.47
N PHE A 29 -33.85 21.48 3.22
CA PHE A 29 -32.58 21.46 2.49
C PHE A 29 -32.78 21.72 1.00
N CYS A 30 -31.71 22.08 0.31
CA CYS A 30 -31.68 22.14 -1.15
C CYS A 30 -30.71 21.10 -1.70
N PHE A 31 -31.03 20.55 -2.87
CA PHE A 31 -30.12 19.68 -3.61
C PHE A 31 -30.17 19.98 -5.10
N ARG A 32 -29.16 19.47 -5.82
CA ARG A 32 -29.05 19.60 -7.28
C ARG A 32 -29.07 18.21 -7.92
N THR A 33 -29.73 18.10 -9.06
CA THR A 33 -29.79 16.89 -9.88
C THR A 33 -29.84 17.24 -11.37
N ILE A 34 -29.47 16.32 -12.25
CA ILE A 34 -29.73 16.43 -13.69
C ILE A 34 -31.18 16.09 -14.05
N GLU A 35 -31.94 15.49 -13.11
CA GLU A 35 -33.31 15.06 -13.34
C GLU A 35 -34.31 16.21 -13.18
N GLU A 36 -35.10 16.42 -14.22
CA GLU A 36 -36.00 17.58 -14.28
C GLU A 36 -37.35 17.38 -13.59
N ASN A 37 -37.72 16.13 -13.28
CA ASN A 37 -39.03 15.76 -12.73
C ASN A 37 -38.89 14.77 -11.56
N ILE A 38 -38.58 15.27 -10.37
CA ILE A 38 -38.66 14.47 -9.13
C ILE A 38 -40.09 14.58 -8.60
N SER A 39 -40.74 13.43 -8.37
CA SER A 39 -42.07 13.43 -7.75
C SER A 39 -41.97 13.67 -6.24
N ASP A 40 -42.99 14.34 -5.72
CA ASP A 40 -43.33 14.45 -4.30
C ASP A 40 -43.70 13.11 -3.62
N SER A 41 -43.77 12.01 -4.37
CA SER A 41 -44.03 10.66 -3.85
C SER A 41 -42.78 9.76 -3.77
N GLU A 42 -41.60 10.27 -4.14
CA GLU A 42 -40.37 9.48 -4.07
C GLU A 42 -39.90 9.24 -2.63
N ALA A 43 -39.33 8.06 -2.40
CA ALA A 43 -38.69 7.78 -1.13
C ALA A 43 -37.51 8.74 -0.91
N LEU A 44 -37.60 9.54 0.15
CA LEU A 44 -36.61 10.55 0.51
C LEU A 44 -35.90 10.16 1.81
N LYS A 45 -34.57 10.17 1.79
CA LYS A 45 -33.74 9.87 2.94
C LYS A 45 -32.55 10.81 3.02
N VAL A 46 -32.19 11.21 4.24
CA VAL A 46 -30.99 12.01 4.50
C VAL A 46 -30.07 11.23 5.43
N CYS A 47 -28.82 11.08 5.04
CA CYS A 47 -27.78 10.37 5.78
C CYS A 47 -26.86 11.39 6.46
N PHE A 48 -26.95 11.50 7.78
CA PHE A 48 -26.12 12.40 8.58
C PHE A 48 -24.93 11.64 9.18
N TYR A 49 -23.71 12.09 8.91
CA TYR A 49 -22.54 11.51 9.57
C TYR A 49 -22.49 11.93 11.04
N ASP A 50 -22.39 10.94 11.92
CA ASP A 50 -22.19 11.16 13.35
C ASP A 50 -20.70 11.08 13.68
N ILE A 51 -20.06 12.23 13.83
CA ILE A 51 -18.61 12.32 14.08
C ILE A 51 -18.23 11.57 15.36
N LYS A 52 -19.08 11.60 16.39
CA LYS A 52 -18.81 10.94 17.68
C LYS A 52 -18.72 9.43 17.51
N ASN A 53 -19.69 8.84 16.81
CA ASN A 53 -19.80 7.39 16.64
C ASN A 53 -19.15 6.84 15.36
N GLY A 54 -18.69 7.71 14.45
CA GLY A 54 -17.99 7.29 13.23
C GLY A 54 -18.86 6.57 12.21
N ARG A 55 -20.17 6.86 12.16
CA ARG A 55 -21.12 6.18 11.28
C ARG A 55 -22.18 7.15 10.75
N TYR A 56 -22.75 6.81 9.60
CA TYR A 56 -23.93 7.50 9.11
C TYR A 56 -25.18 7.08 9.88
N ARG A 57 -26.03 8.04 10.17
CA ARG A 57 -27.39 7.83 10.65
C ARG A 57 -28.33 8.21 9.52
N GLU A 58 -29.09 7.23 9.07
CA GLU A 58 -30.09 7.45 8.04
C GLU A 58 -31.39 7.94 8.69
N LEU A 59 -32.02 8.92 8.05
CA LEU A 59 -33.32 9.44 8.46
C LEU A 59 -34.22 9.46 7.23
N GLU A 60 -35.25 8.62 7.25
CA GLU A 60 -36.33 8.67 6.26
C GLU A 60 -37.20 9.90 6.51
N ILE A 61 -37.60 10.55 5.41
CA ILE A 61 -38.44 11.74 5.39
C ILE A 61 -39.75 11.36 4.70
N PRO A 62 -40.75 10.83 5.44
CA PRO A 62 -41.99 10.33 4.86
C PRO A 62 -42.93 11.45 4.37
N GLU A 63 -42.79 12.65 4.95
CA GLU A 63 -43.63 13.81 4.63
C GLU A 63 -42.74 15.03 4.38
N TYR A 64 -42.82 15.57 3.16
CA TYR A 64 -42.07 16.75 2.75
C TYR A 64 -42.81 17.54 1.67
N ASP A 65 -42.51 18.84 1.59
CA ASP A 65 -42.93 19.69 0.48
C ASP A 65 -41.71 19.93 -0.42
N ILE A 66 -41.79 19.60 -1.71
CA ILE A 66 -40.70 19.81 -2.67
C ILE A 66 -41.07 20.90 -3.70
N GLN A 67 -40.15 21.83 -3.92
CA GLN A 67 -40.30 22.92 -4.87
C GLN A 67 -39.08 23.02 -5.79
N ARG A 68 -39.35 23.04 -7.10
CA ARG A 68 -38.33 23.27 -8.12
C ARG A 68 -38.02 24.77 -8.20
N PHE A 69 -36.74 25.09 -8.27
CA PHE A 69 -36.24 26.43 -8.56
C PHE A 69 -35.56 26.42 -9.92
N ASP A 70 -36.19 27.04 -10.91
CA ASP A 70 -35.54 27.29 -12.20
C ASP A 70 -34.47 28.37 -12.01
N MET A 71 -33.26 28.10 -12.50
CA MET A 71 -32.15 29.02 -12.35
C MET A 71 -32.38 30.26 -13.21
N VAL A 72 -32.13 31.43 -12.62
CA VAL A 72 -32.15 32.73 -13.32
C VAL A 72 -30.88 32.92 -14.16
N ASP A 73 -29.83 32.15 -13.86
CA ASP A 73 -28.54 32.20 -14.54
C ASP A 73 -28.54 31.33 -15.81
N ALA A 74 -28.56 31.99 -16.96
CA ALA A 74 -28.64 31.36 -18.27
C ALA A 74 -27.43 30.46 -18.59
N GLU A 75 -26.25 30.71 -18.01
CA GLU A 75 -25.04 29.91 -18.27
C GLU A 75 -25.06 28.55 -17.56
N LEU A 76 -25.79 28.45 -16.44
CA LEU A 76 -25.95 27.19 -15.68
C LEU A 76 -27.24 26.45 -16.04
N SER A 77 -28.14 27.10 -16.78
CA SER A 77 -29.37 26.48 -17.28
C SER A 77 -29.02 25.33 -18.25
N GLY A 78 -29.37 24.10 -17.86
CA GLY A 78 -29.06 22.87 -18.62
C GLY A 78 -28.05 21.91 -17.99
N PHE A 79 -27.30 22.32 -16.97
CA PHE A 79 -26.36 21.41 -16.26
C PHE A 79 -27.00 20.68 -15.08
N TYR A 80 -27.93 21.35 -14.37
CA TYR A 80 -28.67 20.76 -13.26
C TYR A 80 -29.93 21.59 -12.98
N VAL A 81 -30.86 20.99 -12.23
CA VAL A 81 -32.03 21.63 -11.63
C VAL A 81 -31.84 21.67 -10.11
N LYS A 82 -32.29 22.75 -9.46
CA LYS A 82 -32.26 22.90 -8.00
C LYS A 82 -33.64 22.64 -7.41
N TYR A 83 -33.68 21.81 -6.37
CA TYR A 83 -34.89 21.59 -5.58
C TYR A 83 -34.69 22.10 -4.16
N LYS A 84 -35.77 22.61 -3.57
CA LYS A 84 -35.88 22.89 -2.14
C LYS A 84 -36.90 21.94 -1.55
N VAL A 85 -36.49 21.27 -0.49
CA VAL A 85 -37.35 20.39 0.31
C VAL A 85 -37.61 21.09 1.63
N THR A 86 -38.87 21.13 2.06
CA THR A 86 -39.28 21.58 3.39
C THR A 86 -39.75 20.39 4.20
N VAL A 87 -39.25 20.27 5.43
CA VAL A 87 -39.45 19.12 6.31
C VAL A 87 -39.99 19.59 7.65
N LYS A 88 -41.14 19.06 8.06
CA LYS A 88 -41.78 19.40 9.36
C LYS A 88 -41.40 18.44 10.49
N GLN A 89 -40.79 17.30 10.15
CA GLN A 89 -40.42 16.25 11.11
C GLN A 89 -39.39 16.77 12.13
N LYS A 90 -39.75 16.75 13.42
CA LYS A 90 -38.86 17.20 14.51
C LYS A 90 -37.51 16.46 14.53
N ALA A 91 -37.51 15.17 14.24
CA ALA A 91 -36.29 14.36 14.21
C ALA A 91 -35.27 14.85 13.16
N TYR A 92 -35.75 15.46 12.07
CA TYR A 92 -34.88 16.09 11.07
C TYR A 92 -34.21 17.34 11.62
N ALA A 93 -34.97 18.25 12.25
CA ALA A 93 -34.42 19.44 12.89
C ALA A 93 -33.35 19.08 13.94
N GLU A 94 -33.63 18.07 14.79
CA GLU A 94 -32.68 17.56 15.79
C GLU A 94 -31.42 16.96 15.14
N ALA A 95 -31.55 16.30 13.98
CA ALA A 95 -30.41 15.77 13.23
C ALA A 95 -29.53 16.88 12.63
N VAL A 96 -30.14 17.94 12.10
CA VAL A 96 -29.45 19.13 11.59
C VAL A 96 -28.72 19.86 12.71
N GLN A 97 -29.38 20.11 13.85
CA GLN A 97 -28.75 20.75 15.01
C GLN A 97 -27.51 19.97 15.48
N ARG A 98 -27.63 18.64 15.56
CA ARG A 98 -26.49 17.78 15.92
C ARG A 98 -25.36 17.87 14.90
N LEU A 99 -25.66 17.83 13.60
CA LEU A 99 -24.65 17.97 12.54
C LEU A 99 -23.91 19.30 12.67
N LEU A 100 -24.66 20.41 12.79
CA LEU A 100 -24.07 21.76 12.87
C LEU A 100 -23.24 21.93 14.14
N TYR A 101 -23.70 21.42 15.28
CA TYR A 101 -22.92 21.41 16.52
C TYR A 101 -21.61 20.63 16.37
N GLN A 102 -21.66 19.40 15.84
CA GLN A 102 -20.47 18.58 15.65
C GLN A 102 -19.48 19.20 14.65
N TYR A 103 -19.99 19.78 13.56
CA TYR A 103 -19.16 20.43 12.55
C TYR A 103 -18.55 21.74 13.07
N ASN A 104 -19.30 22.53 13.82
CA ASN A 104 -18.77 23.72 14.48
C ASN A 104 -17.66 23.36 15.48
N HIS A 105 -17.84 22.31 16.29
CA HIS A 105 -16.79 21.81 17.17
C HIS A 105 -15.53 21.38 16.41
N TYR A 106 -15.68 20.68 15.28
CA TYR A 106 -14.56 20.34 14.39
C TYR A 106 -13.82 21.59 13.88
N ILE A 107 -14.55 22.63 13.47
CA ILE A 107 -13.95 23.89 13.00
C ILE A 107 -13.15 24.56 14.12
N HIS A 108 -13.72 24.65 15.33
CA HIS A 108 -13.00 25.21 16.48
C HIS A 108 -11.71 24.45 16.75
N LEU A 109 -11.76 23.11 16.83
CA LEU A 109 -10.55 22.30 16.98
C LEU A 109 -9.54 22.57 15.85
N LYS A 110 -9.98 22.72 14.60
CA LYS A 110 -9.06 22.95 13.47
C LYS A 110 -8.41 24.34 13.47
N LEU A 111 -9.07 25.33 14.09
CA LEU A 111 -8.59 26.71 14.15
C LEU A 111 -7.80 27.02 15.42
N GLU A 112 -8.14 26.36 16.53
CA GLU A 112 -7.64 26.68 17.86
C GLU A 112 -6.56 25.69 18.34
N GLU A 113 -6.56 24.45 17.84
CA GLU A 113 -5.65 23.38 18.24
C GLU A 113 -4.66 23.03 17.13
N ASP A 114 -3.56 22.35 17.50
CA ASP A 114 -2.65 21.74 16.53
C ASP A 114 -3.22 20.42 15.94
N ASP A 115 -2.55 19.89 14.92
CA ASP A 115 -2.99 18.67 14.23
C ASP A 115 -3.02 17.44 15.17
N SER A 116 -2.18 17.42 16.21
CA SER A 116 -2.06 16.33 17.18
C SER A 116 -3.27 16.31 18.12
N ALA A 117 -3.60 17.45 18.73
CA ALA A 117 -4.74 17.63 19.60
C ALA A 117 -6.08 17.43 18.84
N LEU A 118 -6.17 17.92 17.61
CA LEU A 118 -7.31 17.65 16.72
C LEU A 118 -7.48 16.14 16.49
N ALA A 119 -6.41 15.44 16.09
CA ALA A 119 -6.47 14.01 15.81
C ALA A 119 -6.85 13.21 17.06
N LYS A 120 -6.29 13.56 18.22
CA LYS A 120 -6.63 12.97 19.52
C LYS A 120 -8.10 13.15 19.86
N SER A 121 -8.61 14.37 19.77
CA SER A 121 -10.02 14.68 20.07
C SER A 121 -10.98 13.93 19.16
N LEU A 122 -10.69 13.86 17.86
CA LEU A 122 -11.59 13.26 16.89
C LEU A 122 -11.49 11.73 16.80
N THR A 123 -10.31 11.15 17.02
CA THR A 123 -10.04 9.73 16.72
C THR A 123 -9.43 8.94 17.86
N GLY A 124 -9.01 9.60 18.95
CA GLY A 124 -8.22 8.98 20.01
C GLY A 124 -6.76 8.73 19.62
N TYR A 125 -6.28 9.33 18.51
CA TYR A 125 -4.89 9.23 18.10
C TYR A 125 -3.93 9.75 19.19
N PRO A 126 -2.89 8.99 19.58
CA PRO A 126 -1.97 9.38 20.63
C PRO A 126 -0.92 10.35 20.10
N GLY A 127 -1.34 11.55 19.73
CA GLY A 127 -0.46 12.52 19.09
C GLY A 127 0.70 13.00 19.97
N GLU A 128 0.64 12.81 21.29
CA GLU A 128 1.77 12.99 22.20
C GLU A 128 2.98 12.10 21.87
N LEU A 129 2.77 10.95 21.21
CA LEU A 129 3.84 10.04 20.80
C LEU A 129 4.57 10.51 19.53
N ASP A 130 4.01 11.50 18.80
CA ASP A 130 4.64 12.05 17.58
C ASP A 130 5.97 12.78 17.86
N GLU A 131 6.20 13.20 19.11
CA GLU A 131 7.46 13.84 19.53
C GLU A 131 8.59 12.85 19.80
N VAL A 132 8.28 11.56 19.95
CA VAL A 132 9.28 10.53 20.23
C VAL A 132 9.92 10.06 18.92
N LYS A 133 11.11 10.59 18.64
CA LYS A 133 11.94 10.23 17.46
C LYS A 133 13.29 9.72 17.91
N ARG A 134 13.92 8.90 17.05
CA ARG A 134 15.26 8.36 17.29
C ARG A 134 16.34 9.17 16.59
N GLY A 135 17.56 9.07 17.09
CA GLY A 135 18.70 9.83 16.59
C GLY A 135 19.30 9.22 15.33
N SER A 136 19.14 7.89 15.16
CA SER A 136 19.62 7.19 13.97
C SER A 136 18.69 6.09 13.50
N LEU A 137 18.97 5.63 12.28
CA LEU A 137 18.29 4.50 11.67
C LEU A 137 18.55 3.20 12.43
N GLU A 138 19.80 2.96 12.81
CA GLU A 138 20.24 1.77 13.54
C GLU A 138 19.51 1.67 14.89
N GLU A 139 19.34 2.79 15.59
CA GLU A 139 18.56 2.85 16.83
C GLU A 139 17.10 2.46 16.59
N GLN A 140 16.47 3.02 15.55
CA GLN A 140 15.07 2.75 15.23
C GLN A 140 14.85 1.28 14.83
N VAL A 141 15.71 0.72 13.98
CA VAL A 141 15.66 -0.70 13.61
C VAL A 141 15.96 -1.60 14.82
N GLY A 142 16.87 -1.19 15.71
CA GLY A 142 17.17 -1.91 16.94
C GLY A 142 15.97 -2.01 17.88
N ILE A 143 15.13 -0.98 17.94
CA ILE A 143 13.87 -1.02 18.71
C ILE A 143 12.89 -2.00 18.08
N TRP A 144 12.68 -1.91 16.77
CA TRP A 144 11.78 -2.84 16.07
C TRP A 144 12.20 -4.30 16.30
N ARG A 145 13.50 -4.59 16.29
CA ARG A 145 14.01 -5.93 16.62
C ARG A 145 13.71 -6.33 18.07
N ARG A 146 13.84 -5.41 19.04
CA ARG A 146 13.52 -5.67 20.44
C ARG A 146 12.02 -5.89 20.68
N GLU A 147 11.15 -5.18 20.00
CA GLU A 147 9.70 -5.40 20.08
C GLU A 147 9.24 -6.77 19.55
N LEU A 148 10.12 -7.46 18.82
CA LEU A 148 9.89 -8.78 18.24
C LEU A 148 10.56 -9.90 19.07
N THR A 149 11.27 -9.59 20.16
CA THR A 149 11.77 -10.62 21.09
C THR A 149 10.66 -11.10 22.03
N PRO A 150 10.79 -12.30 22.63
CA PRO A 150 9.84 -12.77 23.63
C PRO A 150 9.56 -11.74 24.74
N ASP A 151 10.60 -11.10 25.29
CA ASP A 151 10.46 -10.04 26.32
C ASP A 151 9.71 -8.79 25.81
N GLY A 152 9.92 -8.42 24.53
CA GLY A 152 9.20 -7.32 23.88
C GLY A 152 7.73 -7.66 23.59
N LEU A 153 7.44 -8.93 23.30
CA LEU A 153 6.09 -9.44 23.10
C LEU A 153 5.31 -9.52 24.43
N GLU A 154 5.96 -9.93 25.53
CA GLU A 154 5.37 -10.03 26.87
C GLU A 154 5.07 -8.65 27.49
N SER A 155 5.89 -7.63 27.23
CA SER A 155 5.63 -6.26 27.71
C SER A 155 4.53 -5.52 26.94
N ALA A 156 4.31 -5.88 25.66
CA ALA A 156 3.25 -5.30 24.84
C ALA A 156 1.86 -5.94 25.10
N TYR A 157 1.82 -7.16 25.63
CA TYR A 157 0.60 -7.89 25.90
C TYR A 157 0.61 -8.39 27.35
N ASN A 158 -0.12 -7.72 28.23
CA ASN A 158 -0.36 -8.18 29.60
C ASN A 158 -0.83 -9.65 29.62
N GLY A 159 0.11 -10.57 29.89
CA GLY A 159 -0.11 -11.86 30.52
C GLY A 159 -0.69 -12.99 29.66
N LYS A 160 0.03 -13.46 28.63
CA LYS A 160 -0.03 -14.88 28.22
C LYS A 160 1.28 -15.32 27.56
N ARG A 161 1.98 -16.20 28.26
CA ARG A 161 3.27 -16.80 27.90
C ARG A 161 3.10 -17.76 26.72
N ILE A 162 3.88 -17.57 25.65
CA ILE A 162 4.11 -18.58 24.60
C ILE A 162 5.58 -18.95 24.72
N ASP A 163 5.88 -20.15 25.22
CA ASP A 163 7.25 -20.67 25.27
C ASP A 163 7.73 -20.97 23.84
N LEU A 164 8.71 -20.20 23.37
CA LEU A 164 9.42 -20.43 22.09
C LEU A 164 10.82 -21.04 22.30
N THR A 165 11.08 -21.66 23.45
CA THR A 165 12.27 -22.49 23.62
C THR A 165 11.93 -23.90 23.19
N ASP A 166 12.27 -24.27 21.95
CA ASP A 166 13.12 -25.44 21.71
C ASP A 166 13.40 -25.67 20.21
N ASN A 167 14.63 -26.13 19.98
CA ASN A 167 15.18 -26.76 18.77
C ASN A 167 15.84 -25.86 17.72
N CYS A 168 16.99 -25.28 18.11
CA CYS A 168 18.10 -25.14 17.17
C CYS A 168 19.41 -25.56 17.85
N SER A 169 19.57 -26.87 18.05
CA SER A 169 20.90 -27.45 18.24
C SER A 169 20.92 -28.82 17.58
N GLN A 170 22.00 -29.05 16.81
CA GLN A 170 22.31 -30.24 16.01
C GLN A 170 21.61 -30.29 14.64
N TYR A 171 22.36 -30.04 13.57
CA TYR A 171 22.56 -31.02 12.49
C TYR A 171 23.78 -30.63 11.62
N GLY A 172 24.85 -31.39 11.82
CA GLY A 172 25.78 -31.95 10.82
C GLY A 172 26.26 -31.08 9.66
N THR A 173 27.56 -30.80 9.67
CA THR A 173 28.35 -30.40 8.50
C THR A 173 28.43 -31.52 7.47
N GLY A 174 28.01 -31.25 6.25
CA GLY A 174 28.46 -31.96 5.04
C GLY A 174 27.37 -32.06 3.99
N PHE A 175 27.48 -31.33 2.88
CA PHE A 175 26.93 -31.80 1.60
C PHE A 175 27.56 -31.11 0.37
N LYS A 176 27.61 -31.86 -0.73
CA LYS A 176 28.14 -31.50 -2.05
C LYS A 176 27.08 -30.73 -2.90
N PRO A 177 27.48 -29.87 -3.85
CA PRO A 177 26.56 -29.08 -4.67
C PRO A 177 25.80 -29.94 -5.69
N GLY A 178 24.51 -29.67 -5.91
CA GLY A 178 23.79 -30.15 -7.11
C GLY A 178 22.45 -30.85 -6.92
N TYR A 179 21.82 -30.85 -5.74
CA TYR A 179 20.48 -31.42 -5.56
C TYR A 179 19.49 -30.37 -5.07
N LYS A 180 18.44 -30.11 -5.87
CA LYS A 180 17.22 -29.41 -5.42
C LYS A 180 16.63 -30.23 -4.27
N CYS A 181 16.73 -29.70 -3.04
CA CYS A 181 16.00 -30.28 -1.91
C CYS A 181 14.52 -30.08 -2.17
N GLN A 182 13.76 -31.17 -2.27
CA GLN A 182 12.32 -31.13 -2.07
C GLN A 182 12.08 -30.67 -0.64
N VAL A 183 11.53 -29.47 -0.50
CA VAL A 183 11.22 -28.84 0.79
C VAL A 183 10.25 -29.75 1.57
N PRO A 184 10.46 -29.99 2.88
CA PRO A 184 9.45 -30.66 3.70
C PRO A 184 8.18 -29.82 3.72
N LEU A 185 7.04 -30.50 3.56
CA LEU A 185 5.69 -29.98 3.33
C LEU A 185 5.08 -29.14 4.48
N GLU A 186 5.86 -28.72 5.49
CA GLU A 186 5.32 -28.21 6.76
C GLU A 186 5.21 -26.68 6.85
N SER A 187 5.81 -25.90 5.93
CA SER A 187 5.69 -24.43 5.93
C SER A 187 4.57 -23.87 5.04
N GLY A 188 4.06 -24.66 4.08
CA GLY A 188 3.02 -24.26 3.12
C GLY A 188 3.45 -23.21 2.08
N VAL A 189 4.61 -22.54 2.23
CA VAL A 189 5.14 -21.56 1.27
C VAL A 189 5.45 -22.29 -0.06
N THR A 190 4.81 -21.86 -1.16
CA THR A 190 5.01 -22.51 -2.48
C THR A 190 6.26 -21.97 -3.19
N GLU A 191 6.54 -20.67 -3.08
CA GLU A 191 7.75 -20.03 -3.60
C GLU A 191 8.30 -18.98 -2.62
N LEU A 192 9.61 -19.02 -2.33
CA LEU A 192 10.32 -17.97 -1.59
C LEU A 192 11.13 -17.08 -2.55
N ALA A 193 10.94 -15.77 -2.45
CA ALA A 193 11.67 -14.77 -3.21
C ALA A 193 12.40 -13.76 -2.31
N LEU A 194 13.58 -13.30 -2.75
CA LEU A 194 14.32 -12.21 -2.08
C LEU A 194 14.40 -10.98 -2.97
N GLU A 195 14.16 -9.80 -2.40
CA GLU A 195 14.40 -8.52 -3.09
C GLU A 195 15.86 -8.10 -2.98
N ILE A 196 16.54 -7.98 -4.12
CA ILE A 196 17.81 -7.28 -4.24
C ILE A 196 17.55 -5.95 -4.94
N ASP A 197 17.41 -4.89 -4.15
CA ASP A 197 16.83 -3.61 -4.59
C ASP A 197 17.80 -2.43 -4.61
N ARG A 198 19.10 -2.71 -4.44
CA ARG A 198 20.16 -1.70 -4.29
C ARG A 198 21.56 -2.23 -4.60
N PRO A 199 22.51 -1.32 -4.94
CA PRO A 199 23.88 -1.68 -5.34
C PRO A 199 24.61 -2.64 -4.39
N GLU A 200 24.48 -2.47 -3.07
CA GLU A 200 25.19 -3.33 -2.12
C GLU A 200 24.72 -4.78 -2.22
N LEU A 201 23.43 -5.01 -2.44
CA LEU A 201 22.86 -6.35 -2.55
C LEU A 201 23.20 -7.01 -3.88
N TYR A 202 23.26 -6.24 -4.98
CA TYR A 202 23.73 -6.73 -6.27
C TYR A 202 25.15 -7.27 -6.17
N GLN A 203 26.06 -6.49 -5.57
CA GLN A 203 27.46 -6.88 -5.40
C GLN A 203 27.61 -8.03 -4.42
N GLU A 204 26.88 -8.04 -3.31
CA GLU A 204 26.94 -9.13 -2.35
C GLU A 204 26.49 -10.46 -2.95
N TYR A 205 25.43 -10.44 -3.77
CA TYR A 205 24.97 -11.61 -4.51
C TYR A 205 26.06 -12.09 -5.48
N LEU A 206 26.58 -11.22 -6.35
CA LEU A 206 27.61 -11.60 -7.34
C LEU A 206 28.87 -12.20 -6.70
N ASN A 207 29.29 -11.68 -5.54
CA ASN A 207 30.51 -12.08 -4.86
C ASN A 207 30.36 -13.29 -3.92
N SER A 208 29.16 -13.86 -3.81
CA SER A 208 28.88 -15.01 -2.93
C SER A 208 28.17 -16.14 -3.68
N SER A 209 28.16 -17.35 -3.11
CA SER A 209 27.20 -18.37 -3.57
C SER A 209 25.77 -18.00 -3.14
N LEU A 210 24.74 -18.49 -3.86
CA LEU A 210 23.35 -18.25 -3.49
C LEU A 210 23.04 -18.60 -2.02
N THR A 211 23.58 -19.70 -1.50
CA THR A 211 23.40 -20.11 -0.10
C THR A 211 24.08 -19.16 0.88
N GLU A 212 25.30 -18.71 0.59
CA GLU A 212 26.00 -17.76 1.44
C GLU A 212 25.33 -16.39 1.43
N PHE A 213 24.90 -15.94 0.25
CA PHE A 213 24.11 -14.73 0.08
C PHE A 213 22.82 -14.81 0.92
N SER A 214 22.07 -15.91 0.83
CA SER A 214 20.81 -16.09 1.58
C SER A 214 21.04 -16.03 3.09
N LYS A 215 22.13 -16.61 3.60
CA LYS A 215 22.49 -16.51 5.03
C LYS A 215 22.82 -15.08 5.46
N LYS A 216 23.59 -14.34 4.66
CA LYS A 216 23.89 -12.92 4.93
C LYS A 216 22.63 -12.06 4.87
N TYR A 217 21.76 -12.32 3.90
CA TYR A 217 20.48 -11.64 3.71
C TYR A 217 19.54 -11.87 4.89
N ALA A 218 19.45 -13.09 5.40
CA ALA A 218 18.66 -13.43 6.59
C ALA A 218 19.08 -12.59 7.81
N GLY A 219 20.39 -12.35 8.00
CA GLY A 219 20.90 -11.50 9.08
C GLY A 219 20.47 -10.03 8.99
N LYS A 220 20.09 -9.54 7.80
CA LYS A 220 19.59 -8.18 7.56
C LYS A 220 18.08 -8.06 7.78
N CYS A 221 17.36 -9.17 7.80
CA CYS A 221 15.90 -9.20 7.97
C CYS A 221 15.46 -8.93 9.41
N ILE A 222 14.19 -8.58 9.59
CA ILE A 222 13.54 -8.35 10.88
C ILE A 222 12.46 -9.41 11.14
N GLY A 223 12.23 -9.76 12.41
CA GLY A 223 11.24 -10.75 12.83
C GLY A 223 11.40 -12.12 12.15
N ILE A 224 10.28 -12.78 11.86
CA ILE A 224 10.24 -14.13 11.27
C ILE A 224 10.91 -14.25 9.89
N CYS A 225 11.12 -13.13 9.17
CA CYS A 225 11.67 -13.14 7.82
C CYS A 225 13.05 -13.81 7.75
N GLY A 226 13.90 -13.61 8.77
CA GLY A 226 15.23 -14.25 8.80
C GLY A 226 15.13 -15.77 8.93
N SER A 227 14.26 -16.26 9.82
CA SER A 227 14.04 -17.69 10.04
C SER A 227 13.50 -18.37 8.79
N ILE A 228 12.51 -17.77 8.11
CA ILE A 228 11.95 -18.28 6.85
C ILE A 228 13.06 -18.52 5.83
N ILE A 229 14.00 -17.58 5.67
CA ILE A 229 15.11 -17.72 4.73
C ILE A 229 16.07 -18.83 5.14
N LEU A 230 16.40 -18.93 6.43
CA LEU A 230 17.34 -19.94 6.94
C LEU A 230 16.77 -21.35 6.82
N GLU A 231 15.47 -21.52 7.04
CA GLU A 231 14.74 -22.77 6.89
C GLU A 231 14.64 -23.18 5.41
N HIS A 232 14.32 -22.24 4.51
CA HIS A 232 14.25 -22.47 3.07
C HIS A 232 15.64 -22.64 2.42
N ARG A 233 16.69 -22.11 3.06
CA ARG A 233 18.12 -22.13 2.69
C ARG A 233 18.51 -21.36 1.43
N VAL A 234 17.79 -21.54 0.33
CA VAL A 234 17.99 -20.86 -0.95
C VAL A 234 16.64 -20.42 -1.51
N PRO A 235 16.49 -19.20 -2.04
CA PRO A 235 15.23 -18.78 -2.63
C PRO A 235 15.00 -19.44 -3.99
N ASP A 236 13.73 -19.55 -4.37
CA ASP A 236 13.32 -19.94 -5.72
C ASP A 236 13.47 -18.78 -6.71
N HIS A 237 13.38 -17.54 -6.19
CA HIS A 237 13.30 -16.34 -7.00
C HIS A 237 14.13 -15.17 -6.46
N LEU A 238 14.70 -14.36 -7.36
CA LEU A 238 15.30 -13.07 -7.04
C LEU A 238 14.56 -11.93 -7.73
N TYR A 239 14.12 -10.95 -6.94
CA TYR A 239 13.53 -9.71 -7.43
C TYR A 239 14.66 -8.68 -7.60
N ILE A 240 15.00 -8.35 -8.84
CA ILE A 240 16.15 -7.53 -9.19
C ILE A 240 15.69 -6.15 -9.63
N GLY A 241 16.09 -5.12 -8.89
CA GLY A 241 15.73 -3.74 -9.17
C GLY A 241 14.88 -3.12 -8.06
N ASN A 242 14.43 -1.89 -8.28
CA ASN A 242 13.77 -1.11 -7.23
C ASN A 242 12.44 -0.53 -7.72
N GLN A 243 11.35 -0.82 -7.01
CA GLN A 243 9.99 -0.35 -7.36
C GLN A 243 9.83 1.17 -7.20
N PHE A 244 10.68 1.82 -6.41
CA PHE A 244 10.47 3.18 -5.93
C PHE A 244 11.48 4.19 -6.47
N CYS A 245 12.66 3.74 -6.89
CA CYS A 245 13.73 4.61 -7.38
C CYS A 245 14.44 4.02 -8.61
N HIS A 246 14.18 4.61 -9.77
CA HIS A 246 14.84 4.26 -11.03
C HIS A 246 16.38 4.34 -10.98
N LEU A 247 16.96 5.17 -10.12
CA LEU A 247 18.42 5.32 -10.00
C LEU A 247 19.09 4.18 -9.22
N LEU A 248 18.31 3.27 -8.62
CA LEU A 248 18.82 2.06 -7.96
C LEU A 248 18.69 0.81 -8.83
N PHE A 249 18.08 0.94 -10.00
CA PHE A 249 18.05 -0.14 -10.98
C PHE A 249 19.50 -0.39 -11.46
N PRO A 250 19.95 -1.66 -11.58
CA PRO A 250 21.32 -1.96 -11.96
C PRO A 250 21.66 -1.40 -13.34
N GLU A 251 22.89 -0.91 -13.50
CA GLU A 251 23.41 -0.56 -14.82
C GLU A 251 23.41 -1.80 -15.74
N ARG A 252 23.30 -1.57 -17.06
CA ARG A 252 23.13 -2.63 -18.05
C ARG A 252 24.10 -3.79 -17.90
N LYS A 253 25.40 -3.51 -17.77
CA LYS A 253 26.44 -4.54 -17.60
C LYS A 253 26.21 -5.36 -16.34
N LEU A 254 25.99 -4.69 -15.21
CA LEU A 254 25.76 -5.32 -13.92
C LEU A 254 24.49 -6.17 -13.93
N LEU A 255 23.42 -5.70 -14.57
CA LEU A 255 22.18 -6.45 -14.71
C LEU A 255 22.43 -7.80 -15.40
N PHE A 256 23.14 -7.81 -16.54
CA PHE A 256 23.40 -9.06 -17.26
C PHE A 256 24.36 -10.00 -16.51
N GLU A 257 25.30 -9.48 -15.71
CA GLU A 257 26.11 -10.30 -14.80
C GLU A 257 25.23 -11.01 -13.75
N ILE A 258 24.25 -10.31 -13.18
CA ILE A 258 23.29 -10.89 -12.22
C ILE A 258 22.42 -11.94 -12.91
N ILE A 259 21.87 -11.62 -14.09
CA ILE A 259 21.00 -12.51 -14.87
C ILE A 259 21.74 -13.82 -15.23
N GLU A 260 22.98 -13.72 -15.73
CA GLU A 260 23.79 -14.89 -16.08
C GLU A 260 24.12 -15.75 -14.86
N LYS A 261 24.47 -15.12 -13.73
CA LYS A 261 24.71 -15.84 -12.49
C LYS A 261 23.44 -16.56 -12.00
N ALA A 262 22.30 -15.87 -12.01
CA ALA A 262 21.02 -16.44 -11.60
C ALA A 262 20.64 -17.66 -12.45
N ALA A 263 20.82 -17.55 -13.78
CA ALA A 263 20.61 -18.66 -14.70
C ALA A 263 21.55 -19.84 -14.42
N ALA A 264 22.84 -19.58 -14.14
CA ALA A 264 23.81 -20.61 -13.79
C ALA A 264 23.50 -21.30 -12.45
N GLU A 265 22.98 -20.55 -11.48
CA GLU A 265 22.54 -21.05 -10.17
C GLU A 265 21.11 -21.64 -10.20
N GLN A 266 20.44 -21.60 -11.36
CA GLN A 266 19.08 -22.09 -11.58
C GLN A 266 18.04 -21.46 -10.65
N VAL A 267 18.22 -20.18 -10.31
CA VAL A 267 17.24 -19.37 -9.57
C VAL A 267 16.47 -18.50 -10.56
N GLU A 268 15.14 -18.46 -10.42
CA GLU A 268 14.31 -17.63 -11.28
C GLU A 268 14.45 -16.14 -10.94
N ILE A 269 14.14 -15.27 -11.91
CA ILE A 269 14.30 -13.82 -11.75
C ILE A 269 13.05 -13.04 -12.17
N THR A 270 12.79 -11.99 -11.39
CA THR A 270 11.79 -10.98 -11.65
C THR A 270 12.51 -9.65 -11.74
N LEU A 271 12.39 -8.96 -12.88
CA LEU A 271 12.97 -7.63 -13.03
C LEU A 271 11.97 -6.58 -12.59
N VAL A 272 12.45 -5.69 -11.74
CA VAL A 272 11.62 -4.77 -10.98
C VAL A 272 11.97 -3.35 -11.38
N PHE A 273 11.09 -2.74 -12.16
CA PHE A 273 11.23 -1.34 -12.58
C PHE A 273 10.34 -0.44 -11.71
N SER A 274 10.82 0.77 -11.44
CA SER A 274 9.95 1.85 -10.98
C SER A 274 9.10 2.39 -12.15
N TYR A 275 8.29 3.42 -11.88
CA TYR A 275 7.64 4.18 -12.95
C TYR A 275 8.66 4.69 -13.98
N ILE A 276 8.32 4.56 -15.26
CA ILE A 276 9.16 5.05 -16.37
C ILE A 276 9.03 6.57 -16.50
N ARG A 277 10.15 7.21 -16.80
CA ARG A 277 10.21 8.62 -17.20
C ARG A 277 10.40 8.73 -18.71
N GLU A 278 9.85 9.78 -19.30
CA GLU A 278 9.86 9.97 -20.75
C GLU A 278 11.27 9.90 -21.37
N TYR A 279 12.25 10.57 -20.76
CA TYR A 279 13.65 10.54 -21.25
C TYR A 279 14.32 9.15 -21.14
N MET A 280 13.72 8.19 -20.41
CA MET A 280 14.23 6.83 -20.27
C MET A 280 13.59 5.86 -21.25
N LEU A 281 12.56 6.27 -22.00
CA LEU A 281 11.76 5.38 -22.85
C LEU A 281 12.64 4.62 -23.85
N ASP A 282 13.52 5.31 -24.57
CA ASP A 282 14.39 4.69 -25.57
C ASP A 282 15.34 3.67 -24.91
N TYR A 283 16.01 4.07 -23.84
CA TYR A 283 16.93 3.19 -23.11
C TYR A 283 16.24 1.94 -22.56
N ILE A 284 15.07 2.08 -21.96
CA ILE A 284 14.31 0.94 -21.42
C ILE A 284 13.79 0.05 -22.54
N THR A 285 13.34 0.63 -23.66
CA THR A 285 12.87 -0.14 -24.82
C THR A 285 13.98 -1.04 -25.37
N GLU A 286 15.18 -0.49 -25.56
CA GLU A 286 16.36 -1.24 -25.99
C GLU A 286 16.75 -2.33 -24.98
N LEU A 287 16.73 -1.99 -23.69
CA LEU A 287 17.07 -2.92 -22.62
C LEU A 287 16.11 -4.13 -22.60
N LEU A 288 14.80 -3.88 -22.74
CA LEU A 288 13.79 -4.95 -22.83
C LEU A 288 13.96 -5.81 -24.09
N ASP A 289 14.38 -5.24 -25.22
CA ASP A 289 14.71 -6.02 -26.42
C ASP A 289 15.92 -6.92 -26.19
N GLU A 290 16.94 -6.43 -25.49
CA GLU A 290 18.13 -7.19 -25.14
C GLU A 290 17.80 -8.34 -24.19
N ILE A 291 16.99 -8.10 -23.16
CA ILE A 291 16.52 -9.13 -22.24
C ILE A 291 15.66 -10.16 -22.99
N ASN A 292 14.76 -9.75 -23.88
CA ASN A 292 13.96 -10.68 -24.67
C ASN A 292 14.84 -11.55 -25.59
N ARG A 293 15.87 -11.00 -26.24
CA ARG A 293 16.83 -11.79 -27.03
C ARG A 293 17.58 -12.79 -26.17
N TRP A 294 18.06 -12.36 -25.00
CA TRP A 294 18.69 -13.26 -24.02
C TRP A 294 17.76 -14.41 -23.62
N CYS A 295 16.48 -14.11 -23.38
CA CYS A 295 15.46 -15.12 -23.09
C CYS A 295 15.29 -16.13 -24.24
N GLU A 296 15.32 -15.66 -25.50
CA GLU A 296 15.25 -16.53 -26.68
C GLU A 296 16.45 -17.47 -26.79
N GLU A 297 17.65 -16.94 -26.56
CA GLU A 297 18.91 -17.70 -26.60
C GLU A 297 18.95 -18.78 -25.50
N LYS A 298 18.54 -18.42 -24.28
CA LYS A 298 18.53 -19.34 -23.13
C LYS A 298 17.29 -20.22 -23.06
N ARG A 299 16.28 -19.95 -23.91
CA ARG A 299 14.96 -20.60 -23.91
C ARG A 299 14.27 -20.50 -22.54
N GLN A 300 14.33 -19.31 -21.96
CA GLN A 300 13.73 -18.98 -20.68
C GLN A 300 12.77 -17.82 -20.84
N SER A 301 11.98 -17.55 -19.80
CA SER A 301 11.14 -16.36 -19.71
C SER A 301 11.50 -15.61 -18.44
N VAL A 302 11.33 -14.29 -18.47
CA VAL A 302 11.65 -13.40 -17.35
C VAL A 302 10.40 -12.65 -16.97
N GLU A 303 10.08 -12.66 -15.67
CA GLU A 303 8.96 -11.89 -15.15
C GLU A 303 9.35 -10.42 -15.01
N ILE A 304 8.45 -9.50 -15.36
CA ILE A 304 8.66 -8.06 -15.27
C ILE A 304 7.54 -7.45 -14.42
N VAL A 305 7.91 -6.89 -13.26
CA VAL A 305 6.96 -6.12 -12.43
C VAL A 305 6.70 -4.78 -13.11
N VAL A 306 5.43 -4.53 -13.47
CA VAL A 306 5.00 -3.28 -14.11
C VAL A 306 4.34 -2.35 -13.11
N ASN A 307 4.95 -1.18 -12.90
CA ASN A 307 4.51 -0.17 -11.94
C ASN A 307 3.87 1.07 -12.59
N ASP A 308 3.79 1.09 -13.92
CA ASP A 308 3.06 2.08 -14.72
C ASP A 308 2.56 1.46 -16.04
N TRP A 309 1.54 2.07 -16.63
CA TRP A 309 0.92 1.56 -17.86
C TRP A 309 1.82 1.72 -19.11
N GLY A 310 2.78 2.64 -19.08
CA GLY A 310 3.80 2.77 -20.12
C GLY A 310 4.69 1.54 -20.17
N MET A 311 5.19 1.08 -19.00
CA MET A 311 5.92 -0.17 -18.88
C MET A 311 5.09 -1.37 -19.35
N ALA A 312 3.82 -1.46 -18.92
CA ALA A 312 2.92 -2.54 -19.34
C ALA A 312 2.80 -2.62 -20.87
N SER A 313 2.69 -1.46 -21.54
CA SER A 313 2.65 -1.36 -23.01
C SER A 313 3.98 -1.78 -23.65
N LEU A 314 5.12 -1.37 -23.09
CA LEU A 314 6.44 -1.74 -23.60
C LEU A 314 6.71 -3.24 -23.47
N VAL A 315 6.41 -3.85 -22.32
CA VAL A 315 6.62 -5.29 -22.10
C VAL A 315 5.80 -6.12 -23.11
N LYS A 316 4.54 -5.74 -23.37
CA LYS A 316 3.68 -6.47 -24.33
C LYS A 316 4.20 -6.39 -25.78
N LYS A 317 4.91 -5.33 -26.16
CA LYS A 317 5.26 -5.04 -27.56
C LYS A 317 6.27 -6.04 -28.12
N SER A 318 5.78 -7.08 -28.80
CA SER A 318 6.58 -8.08 -29.54
C SER A 318 7.60 -8.89 -28.71
N ARG A 319 7.47 -8.90 -27.37
CA ARG A 319 8.42 -9.54 -26.45
C ARG A 319 7.76 -10.68 -25.68
N ARG A 320 7.52 -11.79 -26.38
CA ARG A 320 6.75 -12.94 -25.86
C ARG A 320 7.35 -13.64 -24.63
N ASN A 321 8.65 -13.46 -24.37
CA ASN A 321 9.32 -14.11 -23.25
C ASN A 321 9.37 -13.23 -21.99
N LEU A 322 8.84 -12.01 -22.06
CA LEU A 322 8.71 -11.12 -20.91
C LEU A 322 7.30 -11.24 -20.37
N ILE A 323 7.17 -11.74 -19.14
CA ILE A 323 5.87 -12.03 -18.52
C ILE A 323 5.53 -10.90 -17.54
N PRO A 324 4.52 -10.06 -17.82
CA PRO A 324 4.23 -8.93 -16.96
C PRO A 324 3.46 -9.36 -15.69
N SER A 325 3.87 -8.82 -14.54
CA SER A 325 3.15 -8.91 -13.26
C SER A 325 2.72 -7.52 -12.78
N LEU A 326 1.52 -7.42 -12.20
CA LEU A 326 0.99 -6.13 -11.73
C LEU A 326 1.72 -5.70 -10.46
N GLY A 327 2.57 -4.68 -10.56
CA GLY A 327 3.32 -4.16 -9.44
C GLY A 327 2.47 -3.43 -8.40
N ILE A 328 3.02 -3.30 -7.20
CA ILE A 328 2.36 -2.68 -6.04
C ILE A 328 1.95 -1.23 -6.29
N LEU A 329 2.64 -0.51 -7.19
CA LEU A 329 2.29 0.87 -7.52
C LEU A 329 1.03 0.95 -8.39
N LEU A 330 0.66 -0.09 -9.13
CA LEU A 330 -0.62 -0.18 -9.85
C LEU A 330 -1.70 -0.89 -9.02
N ASN A 331 -1.31 -1.82 -8.14
CA ASN A 331 -2.20 -2.45 -7.17
C ASN A 331 -2.56 -1.50 -6.01
N LYS A 332 -3.34 -0.46 -6.31
CA LYS A 332 -3.66 0.61 -5.36
C LYS A 332 -4.45 0.08 -4.14
N ARG A 333 -3.98 0.46 -2.96
CA ARG A 333 -4.64 0.22 -1.66
C ARG A 333 -4.39 1.38 -0.71
N ARG A 334 -5.28 1.56 0.27
CA ARG A 334 -5.05 2.51 1.36
C ARG A 334 -4.15 1.86 2.40
N LYS A 335 -2.95 2.39 2.58
CA LYS A 335 -1.95 1.85 3.48
C LYS A 335 -1.42 2.98 4.35
N ASP A 336 -1.61 2.89 5.66
CA ASP A 336 -1.10 3.86 6.63
C ASP A 336 -1.12 3.22 8.02
N PRO A 337 -0.06 3.35 8.84
CA PRO A 337 -0.04 2.81 10.19
C PRO A 337 -1.11 3.43 11.10
N ARG A 338 -1.71 4.56 10.70
CA ARG A 338 -2.80 5.20 11.44
C ARG A 338 -4.18 4.68 11.06
N ILE A 339 -4.28 3.68 10.18
CA ILE A 339 -5.57 3.03 9.85
C ILE A 339 -6.32 2.54 11.09
N PRO A 340 -5.69 1.94 12.12
CA PRO A 340 -6.38 1.51 13.35
C PRO A 340 -7.10 2.65 14.09
N PHE A 341 -6.63 3.90 13.95
CA PHE A 341 -7.27 5.06 14.56
C PHE A 341 -8.39 5.65 13.70
N LYS A 342 -8.54 5.22 12.44
CA LYS A 342 -9.64 5.70 11.59
C LYS A 342 -10.97 5.15 12.06
N LYS A 343 -11.95 6.04 12.15
CA LYS A 343 -13.35 5.70 12.42
C LYS A 343 -14.00 5.03 11.20
N GLY A 344 -14.97 4.16 11.48
CA GLY A 344 -15.70 3.37 10.47
C GLY A 344 -15.32 1.89 10.50
N GLU A 345 -16.01 1.10 9.70
CA GLU A 345 -15.76 -0.34 9.63
C GLU A 345 -14.49 -0.63 8.82
N GLN A 346 -13.53 -1.33 9.42
CA GLN A 346 -12.24 -1.65 8.79
C GLN A 346 -12.36 -2.68 7.66
N LYS A 347 -13.43 -3.49 7.66
CA LYS A 347 -13.69 -4.52 6.64
C LYS A 347 -13.69 -3.99 5.21
N TRP A 348 -14.00 -2.70 5.03
CA TRP A 348 -14.01 -2.06 3.72
C TRP A 348 -12.61 -1.94 3.10
N PHE A 349 -11.54 -2.14 3.87
CA PHE A 349 -10.17 -2.18 3.36
C PHE A 349 -9.76 -3.57 2.85
N GLU A 350 -10.51 -4.64 3.15
CA GLU A 350 -10.13 -6.01 2.79
C GLU A 350 -10.02 -6.19 1.27
N ARG A 351 -10.90 -5.54 0.51
CA ARG A 351 -11.01 -5.67 -0.96
C ARG A 351 -10.47 -4.44 -1.69
N ASN A 352 -9.99 -4.64 -2.91
CA ASN A 352 -9.68 -3.59 -3.88
C ASN A 352 -10.13 -3.98 -5.30
N SER A 353 -9.69 -3.23 -6.31
CA SER A 353 -10.04 -3.45 -7.71
C SER A 353 -9.75 -4.86 -8.21
N LEU A 354 -8.71 -5.54 -7.71
CA LEU A 354 -8.37 -6.91 -8.12
C LEU A 354 -9.41 -7.94 -7.66
N ASN A 355 -10.23 -7.63 -6.65
CA ASN A 355 -11.35 -8.49 -6.27
C ASN A 355 -12.51 -8.44 -7.28
N ALA A 356 -12.52 -7.49 -8.22
CA ALA A 356 -13.49 -7.44 -9.29
C ALA A 356 -13.03 -8.30 -10.48
N GLY A 357 -13.84 -9.29 -10.87
CA GLY A 357 -13.50 -10.23 -11.97
C GLY A 357 -13.19 -9.52 -13.28
N PHE A 358 -14.05 -8.59 -13.69
CA PHE A 358 -13.88 -7.84 -14.94
C PHE A 358 -12.55 -7.08 -15.03
N TYR A 359 -11.99 -6.64 -13.89
CA TYR A 359 -10.71 -5.94 -13.88
C TYR A 359 -9.55 -6.90 -14.11
N ARG A 360 -9.61 -8.11 -13.53
CA ARG A 360 -8.62 -9.16 -13.80
C ARG A 360 -8.70 -9.62 -15.26
N ASP A 361 -9.90 -9.82 -15.79
CA ASP A 361 -10.11 -10.19 -17.19
C ASP A 361 -9.52 -9.13 -18.14
N PHE A 362 -9.68 -7.84 -17.79
CA PHE A 362 -9.07 -6.73 -18.52
C PHE A 362 -7.53 -6.80 -18.48
N LEU A 363 -6.92 -7.00 -17.29
CA LEU A 363 -5.47 -7.09 -17.15
C LEU A 363 -4.87 -8.26 -17.95
N GLU A 364 -5.52 -9.41 -17.92
CA GLU A 364 -5.09 -10.59 -18.68
C GLU A 364 -5.24 -10.36 -20.19
N ARG A 365 -6.41 -9.90 -20.66
CA ARG A 365 -6.67 -9.70 -22.09
C ARG A 365 -5.82 -8.59 -22.69
N GLU A 366 -5.72 -7.46 -22.00
CA GLU A 366 -5.04 -6.26 -22.53
C GLU A 366 -3.54 -6.30 -22.31
N TYR A 367 -3.04 -6.95 -21.27
CA TYR A 367 -1.61 -6.91 -20.93
C TYR A 367 -0.96 -8.28 -20.70
N GLY A 368 -1.72 -9.38 -20.67
CA GLY A 368 -1.18 -10.71 -20.33
C GLY A 368 -0.81 -10.85 -18.85
N ILE A 369 -1.33 -9.96 -17.99
CA ILE A 369 -0.99 -9.94 -16.56
C ILE A 369 -1.88 -10.91 -15.81
N GLN A 370 -1.25 -11.88 -15.15
CA GLN A 370 -1.93 -12.91 -14.33
C GLN A 370 -1.40 -13.01 -12.90
N ARG A 371 -0.25 -12.39 -12.61
CA ARG A 371 0.35 -12.30 -11.27
C ARG A 371 0.16 -10.90 -10.70
N PHE A 372 -0.20 -10.82 -9.43
CA PHE A 372 -0.44 -9.58 -8.71
C PHE A 372 0.47 -9.46 -7.49
N GLU A 373 1.18 -8.35 -7.38
CA GLU A 373 2.05 -8.06 -6.24
C GLU A 373 1.27 -7.36 -5.12
N TRP A 374 1.39 -7.86 -3.89
CA TRP A 374 0.71 -7.40 -2.68
C TRP A 374 1.71 -7.04 -1.60
N GLU A 375 1.36 -6.14 -0.68
CA GLU A 375 2.17 -5.87 0.52
C GLU A 375 1.36 -6.21 1.77
N SER A 376 1.98 -6.81 2.78
CA SER A 376 1.38 -6.93 4.12
C SER A 376 1.27 -5.55 4.76
N CYS A 377 0.08 -5.11 5.20
CA CYS A 377 -0.13 -3.72 5.64
C CYS A 377 -1.00 -3.54 6.90
N GLY A 378 -0.96 -4.51 7.83
CA GLY A 378 -1.49 -4.36 9.19
C GLY A 378 -2.99 -4.59 9.34
N TYR A 379 -3.70 -4.89 8.25
CA TYR A 379 -5.10 -5.31 8.24
C TYR A 379 -5.30 -6.49 7.27
N GLU A 380 -6.42 -7.19 7.41
CA GLU A 380 -6.74 -8.37 6.60
C GLU A 380 -7.02 -8.01 5.15
N GLN A 381 -6.55 -8.82 4.21
CA GLN A 381 -6.73 -8.58 2.78
C GLN A 381 -7.33 -9.82 2.13
N GLN A 382 -8.43 -9.64 1.41
CA GLN A 382 -9.03 -10.72 0.64
C GLN A 382 -8.25 -10.89 -0.65
N ILE A 383 -7.41 -11.93 -0.71
CA ILE A 383 -6.64 -12.26 -1.90
C ILE A 383 -7.57 -12.81 -2.99
N PRO A 384 -7.53 -12.27 -4.22
CA PRO A 384 -8.37 -12.73 -5.31
C PRO A 384 -7.83 -14.04 -5.93
N PRO A 385 -8.65 -14.79 -6.68
CA PRO A 385 -8.16 -15.90 -7.49
C PRO A 385 -7.11 -15.43 -8.51
N GLY A 386 -6.04 -16.21 -8.67
CA GLY A 386 -4.92 -15.90 -9.55
C GLY A 386 -3.59 -16.24 -8.91
N LYS A 387 -2.48 -15.77 -9.50
CA LYS A 387 -1.16 -15.85 -8.88
C LYS A 387 -0.92 -14.59 -8.06
N ASN A 388 -0.51 -14.73 -6.80
CA ASN A 388 -0.32 -13.62 -5.89
C ASN A 388 1.02 -13.74 -5.16
N SER A 389 1.78 -12.65 -5.19
CA SER A 389 3.03 -12.49 -4.45
C SER A 389 2.79 -11.55 -3.27
N LEU A 390 3.19 -11.92 -2.06
CA LEU A 390 3.08 -11.09 -0.86
C LEU A 390 4.46 -10.61 -0.41
N HIS A 391 4.70 -9.31 -0.53
CA HIS A 391 5.85 -8.60 -0.02
C HIS A 391 5.73 -8.38 1.49
N ILE A 392 6.76 -8.80 2.23
CA ILE A 392 6.87 -8.63 3.68
C ILE A 392 8.28 -8.10 4.06
N PRO A 393 8.40 -7.36 5.18
CA PRO A 393 7.32 -6.85 6.05
C PRO A 393 6.93 -5.40 5.76
N PHE A 394 7.58 -4.77 4.78
CA PHE A 394 7.40 -3.36 4.49
C PHE A 394 6.21 -3.14 3.55
N TYR A 395 5.47 -2.06 3.80
CA TYR A 395 4.46 -1.58 2.88
C TYR A 395 4.62 -0.11 2.57
N GLN A 396 4.48 0.24 1.29
CA GLN A 396 4.57 1.62 0.82
C GLN A 396 3.32 2.41 1.21
N THR A 397 3.48 3.55 1.90
CA THR A 397 2.36 4.44 2.28
C THR A 397 2.18 5.60 1.30
N ASN A 398 3.28 6.21 0.87
CA ASN A 398 3.32 7.16 -0.24
C ASN A 398 4.57 6.95 -1.11
N THR A 399 4.54 7.47 -2.33
CA THR A 399 5.70 7.50 -3.22
C THR A 399 5.70 8.83 -3.96
N SER A 400 6.89 9.36 -4.22
CA SER A 400 7.13 10.58 -4.96
C SER A 400 7.88 10.26 -6.24
N GLN A 401 7.73 11.11 -7.24
CA GLN A 401 8.60 11.03 -8.40
C GLN A 401 10.04 11.49 -8.08
N TYR A 402 10.21 12.29 -7.03
CA TYR A 402 11.48 12.87 -6.64
C TYR A 402 11.94 12.31 -5.30
N CYS A 403 13.25 12.28 -5.05
CA CYS A 403 13.82 11.76 -3.82
C CYS A 403 13.68 12.80 -2.68
N PRO A 404 12.80 12.59 -1.69
CA PRO A 404 12.64 13.55 -0.59
C PRO A 404 13.87 13.57 0.31
N LEU A 405 14.52 12.41 0.50
CA LEU A 405 15.77 12.31 1.25
C LEU A 405 16.88 13.11 0.57
N GLY A 406 17.02 12.99 -0.75
CA GLY A 406 17.99 13.77 -1.52
C GLY A 406 17.78 15.28 -1.37
N ALA A 407 16.53 15.75 -1.40
CA ALA A 407 16.21 17.15 -1.17
C ALA A 407 16.64 17.62 0.24
N VAL A 408 16.39 16.82 1.27
CA VAL A 408 16.83 17.14 2.65
C VAL A 408 18.36 17.18 2.73
N CYS A 409 19.06 16.18 2.16
CA CYS A 409 20.52 16.13 2.19
C CYS A 409 21.18 17.28 1.42
N GLU A 410 20.59 17.72 0.30
CA GLU A 410 21.14 18.79 -0.54
C GLU A 410 20.77 20.20 -0.07
N THR A 411 19.56 20.40 0.46
CA THR A 411 19.01 21.74 0.72
C THR A 411 18.51 21.95 2.14
N GLY A 412 18.54 20.94 2.99
CA GLY A 412 17.94 20.96 4.33
C GLY A 412 16.40 20.94 4.34
N GLU A 413 15.75 20.91 3.17
CA GLU A 413 14.29 21.07 3.07
C GLU A 413 13.66 19.97 2.21
N ARG A 414 12.81 19.16 2.84
CA ARG A 414 12.08 18.06 2.16
C ARG A 414 11.23 18.53 0.98
N GLY A 415 10.71 19.76 1.04
CA GLY A 415 9.83 20.32 0.00
C GLY A 415 10.56 20.74 -1.28
N ARG A 416 11.89 20.99 -1.23
CA ARG A 416 12.66 21.49 -2.37
C ARG A 416 13.17 20.37 -3.29
N GLN A 417 12.27 19.48 -3.67
CA GLN A 417 12.56 18.34 -4.51
C GLN A 417 12.86 18.76 -5.96
N LYS A 418 13.89 18.14 -6.55
CA LYS A 418 14.27 18.30 -7.96
C LYS A 418 14.54 16.93 -8.59
N LEU A 419 14.52 16.87 -9.92
CA LEU A 419 14.90 15.67 -10.65
C LEU A 419 16.41 15.43 -10.49
N ALA A 420 16.76 14.41 -9.71
CA ALA A 420 18.14 13.92 -9.64
C ALA A 420 18.47 13.16 -10.93
N LYS A 421 19.45 13.65 -11.70
CA LYS A 421 20.03 12.92 -12.86
C LYS A 421 21.20 12.03 -12.46
N LYS A 422 21.84 12.31 -11.33
CA LYS A 422 22.90 11.51 -10.71
C LYS A 422 22.51 11.26 -9.26
N CYS A 423 22.70 10.04 -8.78
CA CYS A 423 22.37 9.66 -7.41
C CYS A 423 23.66 9.64 -6.57
N PRO A 424 23.80 10.50 -5.56
CA PRO A 424 24.90 10.43 -4.61
C PRO A 424 24.75 9.28 -3.60
N GLY A 425 23.64 8.55 -3.63
CA GLY A 425 23.47 7.35 -2.80
C GLY A 425 23.10 7.62 -1.34
N TYR A 426 22.63 8.82 -0.96
CA TYR A 426 22.33 9.15 0.46
C TYR A 426 21.50 8.11 1.23
N CYS A 427 20.64 7.36 0.54
CA CYS A 427 19.84 6.29 1.15
C CYS A 427 20.66 5.08 1.63
N THR A 428 21.98 5.03 1.43
CA THR A 428 22.85 4.02 2.03
C THR A 428 23.13 4.31 3.50
N GLU A 429 23.21 5.59 3.87
CA GLU A 429 23.59 6.05 5.21
C GLU A 429 22.43 6.75 5.94
N TYR A 430 21.54 7.41 5.20
CA TYR A 430 20.48 8.23 5.76
C TYR A 430 19.08 7.69 5.47
N ALA A 431 18.16 8.01 6.38
CA ALA A 431 16.74 7.81 6.21
C ALA A 431 15.96 8.94 6.90
N LEU A 432 14.74 9.19 6.45
CA LEU A 432 13.82 10.07 7.16
C LEU A 432 13.15 9.28 8.28
N LEU A 433 13.48 9.63 9.51
CA LEU A 433 12.89 9.00 10.69
C LEU A 433 11.54 9.63 11.01
N TYR A 434 10.62 8.78 11.48
CA TYR A 434 9.26 9.15 11.86
C TYR A 434 9.05 8.82 13.33
N PRO A 435 7.95 9.30 13.94
CA PRO A 435 7.58 8.89 15.29
C PRO A 435 7.65 7.38 15.48
N GLU A 436 8.22 6.96 16.60
CA GLU A 436 8.54 5.56 16.88
C GLU A 436 7.33 4.64 16.81
N HIS A 437 6.20 5.06 17.39
CA HIS A 437 4.96 4.26 17.46
C HIS A 437 4.29 4.03 16.11
N LEU A 438 4.71 4.75 15.05
CA LEU A 438 4.17 4.55 13.71
C LEU A 438 4.89 3.41 12.95
N HIS A 439 6.04 2.95 13.43
CA HIS A 439 6.88 1.96 12.74
C HIS A 439 7.12 2.33 11.27
N MET A 440 7.46 3.61 11.03
CA MET A 440 7.62 4.18 9.69
C MET A 440 9.03 4.67 9.42
N ILE A 441 9.38 4.67 8.13
CA ILE A 441 10.63 5.22 7.64
C ILE A 441 10.51 5.76 6.23
N GLY A 442 11.18 6.86 5.93
CA GLY A 442 11.36 7.34 4.57
C GLY A 442 12.70 6.97 3.99
N ARG A 443 12.69 6.29 2.85
CA ARG A 443 13.88 5.90 2.10
C ARG A 443 13.54 5.86 0.61
N TYR A 444 14.54 6.05 -0.24
CA TYR A 444 14.32 6.19 -1.69
C TYR A 444 13.36 7.34 -1.98
N ASN A 445 12.43 7.15 -2.92
CA ASN A 445 11.38 8.11 -3.20
C ASN A 445 10.08 7.82 -2.42
N SER A 446 10.11 7.01 -1.36
CA SER A 446 8.90 6.50 -0.71
C SER A 446 8.96 6.56 0.83
N LEU A 447 7.79 6.47 1.45
CA LEU A 447 7.66 6.14 2.87
C LEU A 447 7.14 4.72 3.03
N PHE A 448 7.72 3.99 3.97
CA PHE A 448 7.38 2.63 4.31
C PHE A 448 6.86 2.57 5.73
N GLY A 449 5.76 1.85 5.92
CA GLY A 449 5.39 1.31 7.23
C GLY A 449 5.87 -0.14 7.34
N ILE A 450 5.90 -0.65 8.56
CA ILE A 450 6.22 -2.05 8.84
C ILE A 450 4.96 -2.73 9.36
N ASP A 451 4.62 -3.87 8.78
CA ASP A 451 3.58 -4.73 9.32
C ASP A 451 4.15 -5.51 10.52
N MET A 452 4.06 -4.92 11.70
CA MET A 452 4.52 -5.59 12.92
C MET A 452 3.66 -6.81 13.27
N ARG A 453 2.42 -6.93 12.76
CA ARG A 453 1.56 -8.07 13.07
C ARG A 453 2.06 -9.32 12.37
N ILE A 454 2.32 -9.24 11.07
CA ILE A 454 2.83 -10.38 10.30
C ILE A 454 4.23 -10.83 10.78
N LEU A 455 5.00 -9.93 11.38
CA LEU A 455 6.30 -10.25 11.97
C LEU A 455 6.23 -10.93 13.33
N LYS A 456 5.11 -10.80 14.05
CA LYS A 456 4.90 -11.35 15.40
C LYS A 456 4.12 -12.66 15.39
N GLU A 457 3.19 -12.80 14.44
CA GLU A 457 2.23 -13.90 14.40
C GLU A 457 2.38 -14.68 13.09
N GLU A 458 3.12 -15.79 13.12
CA GLU A 458 3.36 -16.65 11.95
C GLU A 458 2.05 -17.15 11.30
N GLU A 459 1.01 -17.35 12.11
CA GLU A 459 -0.32 -17.77 11.65
C GLU A 459 -0.95 -16.77 10.66
N ILE A 460 -0.61 -15.48 10.74
CA ILE A 460 -1.08 -14.49 9.76
C ILE A 460 -0.51 -14.80 8.38
N LEU A 461 0.78 -15.12 8.29
CA LEU A 461 1.41 -15.48 7.02
C LEU A 461 0.84 -16.81 6.50
N LYS A 462 0.68 -17.82 7.37
CA LYS A 462 0.05 -19.09 7.01
C LYS A 462 -1.36 -18.90 6.46
N ASN A 463 -2.15 -18.01 7.07
CA ASN A 463 -3.49 -17.68 6.58
C ASN A 463 -3.44 -17.05 5.17
N TYR A 464 -2.50 -16.14 4.89
CA TYR A 464 -2.34 -15.60 3.54
C TYR A 464 -2.00 -16.68 2.51
N ILE A 465 -1.09 -17.60 2.86
CA ILE A 465 -0.69 -18.72 1.99
C ILE A 465 -1.89 -19.63 1.71
N GLN A 466 -2.64 -20.01 2.74
CA GLN A 466 -3.84 -20.84 2.61
C GLN A 466 -4.95 -20.16 1.79
N ASN A 467 -4.96 -18.83 1.72
CA ASN A 467 -5.96 -18.05 1.00
C ASN A 467 -5.47 -17.50 -0.36
N GLY A 468 -4.45 -18.12 -0.96
CA GLY A 468 -4.10 -17.88 -2.37
C GLY A 468 -2.86 -17.03 -2.63
N VAL A 469 -2.03 -16.79 -1.62
CA VAL A 469 -0.64 -16.33 -1.82
C VAL A 469 0.24 -17.55 -2.15
N ASP A 470 0.79 -17.60 -3.36
CA ASP A 470 1.71 -18.65 -3.79
C ASP A 470 3.19 -18.24 -3.65
N ARG A 471 3.50 -16.94 -3.59
CA ARG A 471 4.87 -16.45 -3.46
C ARG A 471 5.02 -15.50 -2.28
N VAL A 472 6.00 -15.75 -1.42
CA VAL A 472 6.39 -14.82 -0.34
C VAL A 472 7.65 -14.09 -0.76
N VAL A 473 7.60 -12.77 -0.83
CA VAL A 473 8.71 -11.91 -1.24
C VAL A 473 9.25 -11.21 0.01
N ILE A 474 10.47 -11.55 0.40
CA ILE A 474 11.11 -10.96 1.58
C ILE A 474 12.01 -9.82 1.15
N ARG A 475 11.79 -8.67 1.80
CA ARG A 475 12.62 -7.49 1.66
C ARG A 475 13.41 -7.25 2.94
N ALA A 476 14.74 -7.28 2.82
CA ALA A 476 15.65 -6.88 3.89
C ALA A 476 15.69 -5.36 4.06
N TRP A 477 16.00 -4.94 5.29
CA TRP A 477 16.32 -3.55 5.57
C TRP A 477 17.64 -3.14 4.93
#